data_AF-A0A2W4SGH6-F1
#
_entry.id   AF-A0A2W4SGH6-F1
#
_cell.length_a   1.000
_cell.length_b   1.000
_cell.length_c   1.000
_cell.angle_alpha   90.00
_cell.angle_beta   90.00
_cell.angle_gamma   90.00
#
_symmetry.space_group_name_H-M   'P 1'
#
loop_
_entity.id
_entity.type
_entity.pdbx_description
1 polymer ?
#
loop_
_entity_poly.entity_id
_entity_poly.type
_entity_poly.pdbx_seq_one_letter_code
_entity_poly.pdbx_strand_id
1 'polypeptide(L)'
;MGFGRCRLDVGGTVSGHRHTRRALACAFAALVVLVAPARAQEVQGEPAALSLEEAIRIARRQSPLYLMERNDEAAADWAVREAWGQLVLPQASADLSLGYRAAGAPRFGFVTGGDIGLMEVPAYYNSSYGFGLSYRLSGATLLRPGQARAERRAVEARGELADFDLVVNVTRQYLAALRAQDDVALARQELARAEENYRLARARVDVGAAIPLDAARAEVERGRAEVALLEAENRARTERLRLLELLGIEALGRDVVLSTRLHVFEPPWSEEELIARAAQQHPELVALRATEEAERASLRLAKSQYLPSLIVSANWSGFARQAGSSQYLLRQAEQQVASQIQSCEQTNEILRRLNPPMPTTDCLARYTLTEEQRAAILKENDVFPFRFSREPLTAGLTISVPIFTGFARERQIEQARAAAEDARYRRRAAELKLRTDVQAAYGALVTAYRRTLLEDRNRQAADDALRLARERYRLGAAAFLELSEAETAKAQADRAYLDALYGFHQALSELERASGQRLREAAPAPEPGPDGDAGGPAGDDVGGRGEPNEERGR
;
A
#
# COMPACT_ATOMS: atom_id res chain seq x y z
N MET A 1 -39.34 15.31 29.00
CA MET A 1 -39.31 16.00 30.31
C MET A 1 -39.06 17.47 30.02
N GLY A 2 -39.86 18.46 30.36
CA GLY A 2 -41.13 18.61 31.06
C GLY A 2 -41.39 20.13 31.01
N PHE A 3 -42.59 20.54 30.62
CA PHE A 3 -42.99 21.95 30.52
C PHE A 3 -42.88 22.67 31.87
N GLY A 4 -42.35 23.89 31.89
CA GLY A 4 -42.36 24.78 33.05
C GLY A 4 -42.59 26.22 32.63
N ARG A 5 -43.86 26.65 32.59
CA ARG A 5 -44.29 28.05 32.49
C ARG A 5 -44.16 28.71 33.86
N CYS A 6 -43.64 29.94 33.94
CA CYS A 6 -44.05 30.95 34.92
C CYS A 6 -43.96 32.36 34.32
N ARG A 7 -44.89 33.20 34.76
CA ARG A 7 -45.42 34.43 34.14
C ARG A 7 -45.39 35.53 35.22
N LEU A 8 -45.38 36.81 34.79
CA LEU A 8 -45.71 38.05 35.54
C LEU A 8 -44.66 38.52 36.58
N ASP A 9 -44.36 39.80 36.78
CA ASP A 9 -44.70 41.08 36.13
C ASP A 9 -43.82 42.20 36.76
N VAL A 10 -44.03 43.41 36.26
CA VAL A 10 -43.72 44.75 36.80
C VAL A 10 -42.45 45.40 36.25
N GLY A 11 -42.72 46.36 35.35
CA GLY A 11 -41.75 47.17 34.64
C GLY A 11 -41.05 48.22 35.50
N GLY A 12 -40.11 48.91 34.84
CA GLY A 12 -39.32 49.94 35.50
C GLY A 12 -38.19 50.46 34.62
N THR A 13 -38.57 51.06 33.50
CA THR A 13 -37.89 52.20 32.85
C THR A 13 -36.41 52.10 32.40
N VAL A 14 -36.31 52.13 31.06
CA VAL A 14 -35.32 52.86 30.24
C VAL A 14 -33.92 52.23 30.07
N SER A 15 -33.94 51.21 29.20
CA SER A 15 -32.96 50.89 28.13
C SER A 15 -32.11 52.08 27.66
N GLY A 16 -30.83 51.95 27.30
CA GLY A 16 -30.02 50.75 27.05
C GLY A 16 -28.72 51.19 26.36
N HIS A 17 -27.60 50.68 26.85
CA HIS A 17 -26.27 50.93 26.32
C HIS A 17 -25.76 49.66 25.60
N ARG A 18 -25.37 49.86 24.34
CA ARG A 18 -24.22 49.23 23.64
C ARG A 18 -24.25 47.72 23.33
N HIS A 19 -23.51 47.44 22.25
CA HIS A 19 -23.14 46.15 21.63
C HIS A 19 -24.22 45.61 20.67
N THR A 20 -23.92 45.25 19.42
CA THR A 20 -22.73 44.53 18.93
C THR A 20 -22.44 44.89 17.47
N ARG A 21 -21.26 45.45 17.21
CA ARG A 21 -20.62 45.50 15.90
C ARG A 21 -19.51 44.45 15.87
N ARG A 22 -19.37 43.81 14.70
CA ARG A 22 -18.19 43.10 14.16
C ARG A 22 -17.99 41.63 14.58
N ALA A 23 -18.34 40.74 13.66
CA ALA A 23 -17.63 39.48 13.42
C ALA A 23 -16.79 39.66 12.15
N LEU A 24 -15.49 39.88 12.32
CA LEU A 24 -14.48 39.82 11.26
C LEU A 24 -13.11 39.63 11.93
N ALA A 25 -12.42 38.57 11.49
CA ALA A 25 -10.98 38.33 11.52
C ALA A 25 -10.27 37.84 12.80
N CYS A 26 -9.31 36.96 12.52
CA CYS A 26 -8.20 36.44 13.33
C CYS A 26 -8.53 35.30 14.31
N ALA A 27 -8.10 34.07 14.05
CA ALA A 27 -6.71 33.56 14.05
C ALA A 27 -6.12 33.43 15.47
N PHE A 28 -5.54 32.25 15.71
CA PHE A 28 -4.56 31.94 16.76
C PHE A 28 -5.02 31.97 18.23
N ALA A 29 -5.36 30.77 18.73
CA ALA A 29 -5.00 30.32 20.08
C ALA A 29 -5.07 28.78 20.05
N ALA A 30 -3.98 28.11 19.68
CA ALA A 30 -3.05 27.54 20.67
C ALA A 30 -3.74 26.50 21.58
N LEU A 31 -4.12 25.36 20.98
CA LEU A 31 -4.32 24.14 21.75
C LEU A 31 -2.93 23.59 22.10
N VAL A 32 -2.41 24.03 23.25
CA VAL A 32 -1.25 23.42 23.90
C VAL A 32 -1.67 22.01 24.30
N VAL A 33 -1.41 21.05 23.41
CA VAL A 33 -1.39 19.63 23.78
C VAL A 33 -0.15 19.46 24.65
N LEU A 34 -0.36 19.09 25.92
CA LEU A 34 0.70 18.70 26.84
C LEU A 34 1.51 17.56 26.21
N VAL A 35 2.69 17.90 25.70
CA VAL A 35 3.75 16.93 25.43
C VAL A 35 4.29 16.50 26.78
N ALA A 36 3.75 15.41 27.32
CA ALA A 36 4.46 14.66 28.34
C ALA A 36 5.80 14.21 27.70
N PRO A 37 6.96 14.45 28.33
CA PRO A 37 8.18 13.83 27.88
C PRO A 37 7.99 12.34 28.14
N ALA A 38 7.64 11.59 27.10
CA ALA A 38 7.92 10.17 27.08
C ALA A 38 9.42 10.09 27.35
N ARG A 39 9.78 9.62 28.54
CA ARG A 39 11.14 9.17 28.76
C ARG A 39 11.35 8.09 27.71
N ALA A 40 12.14 8.42 26.69
CA ALA A 40 12.89 7.41 25.98
C ALA A 40 13.71 6.71 27.06
N GLN A 41 13.16 5.62 27.60
CA GLN A 41 14.01 4.55 28.07
C GLN A 41 14.82 4.19 26.84
N GLU A 42 16.04 4.73 26.77
CA GLU A 42 17.12 4.02 26.13
C GLU A 42 17.09 2.64 26.76
N VAL A 43 16.47 1.70 26.04
CA VAL A 43 16.69 0.29 26.27
C VAL A 43 18.15 0.08 25.90
N GLN A 44 19.04 0.40 26.83
CA GLN A 44 20.30 -0.31 27.03
C GLN A 44 19.92 -1.72 27.50
N GLY A 45 19.24 -2.44 26.63
CA GLY A 45 18.94 -3.85 26.78
C GLY A 45 20.01 -4.57 26.00
N GLU A 46 20.55 -5.60 26.62
CA GLU A 46 21.34 -6.69 26.04
C GLU A 46 21.12 -6.90 24.54
N PRO A 47 22.14 -7.37 23.79
CA PRO A 47 21.98 -7.68 22.38
C PRO A 47 20.68 -8.45 22.17
N ALA A 48 19.70 -7.80 21.53
CA ALA A 48 18.38 -8.37 21.37
C ALA A 48 18.56 -9.62 20.51
N ALA A 49 18.47 -10.79 21.15
CA ALA A 49 18.59 -12.08 20.50
C ALA A 49 17.47 -12.17 19.46
N LEU A 50 17.82 -12.00 18.19
CA LEU A 50 16.86 -11.94 17.10
C LEU A 50 16.72 -13.35 16.51
N SER A 51 15.57 -13.98 16.73
CA SER A 51 15.22 -15.24 16.07
C SER A 51 14.68 -14.99 14.66
N LEU A 52 14.64 -16.04 13.83
CA LEU A 52 14.05 -16.00 12.50
C LEU A 52 12.55 -15.62 12.58
N GLU A 53 11.78 -16.18 13.52
CA GLU A 53 10.35 -15.82 13.62
C GLU A 53 10.16 -14.36 14.04
N GLU A 54 11.01 -13.85 14.93
CA GLU A 54 10.96 -12.44 15.32
C GLU A 54 11.32 -11.53 14.14
N ALA A 55 12.36 -11.88 13.37
CA ALA A 55 12.74 -11.16 12.16
C ALA A 55 11.56 -11.08 11.17
N ILE A 56 10.90 -12.21 10.88
CA ILE A 56 9.71 -12.23 10.00
C ILE A 56 8.57 -11.35 10.57
N ARG A 57 8.34 -11.40 11.88
CA ARG A 57 7.29 -10.59 12.53
C ARG A 57 7.59 -9.09 12.47
N ILE A 58 8.86 -8.71 12.60
CA ILE A 58 9.28 -7.32 12.44
C ILE A 58 9.13 -6.90 10.98
N ALA A 59 9.59 -7.71 10.03
CA ALA A 59 9.48 -7.44 8.59
C ALA A 59 8.03 -7.17 8.17
N ARG A 60 7.08 -7.99 8.60
CA ARG A 60 5.64 -7.79 8.30
C ARG A 60 5.06 -6.48 8.83
N ARG A 61 5.68 -5.89 9.86
CA ARG A 61 5.23 -4.63 10.48
C ARG A 61 5.95 -3.40 9.93
N GLN A 62 7.18 -3.55 9.46
CA GLN A 62 8.07 -2.42 9.19
C GLN A 62 8.64 -2.40 7.77
N SER A 63 8.68 -3.53 7.05
CA SER A 63 9.29 -3.60 5.72
C SER A 63 8.50 -2.73 4.72
N PRO A 64 9.09 -1.66 4.15
CA PRO A 64 8.37 -0.74 3.28
C PRO A 64 7.84 -1.40 2.01
N LEU A 65 8.63 -2.29 1.39
CA LEU A 65 8.25 -2.98 0.16
C LEU A 65 6.99 -3.83 0.33
N TYR A 66 6.86 -4.54 1.45
CA TYR A 66 5.67 -5.32 1.77
C TYR A 66 4.45 -4.43 2.08
N LEU A 67 4.66 -3.36 2.86
CA LEU A 67 3.58 -2.44 3.22
C LEU A 67 3.05 -1.66 2.01
N MET A 68 3.89 -1.41 1.00
CA MET A 68 3.46 -0.81 -0.28
C MET A 68 2.45 -1.71 -1.01
N GLU A 69 2.73 -3.00 -1.15
CA GLU A 69 1.81 -3.97 -1.79
C GLU A 69 0.49 -4.09 -1.00
N ARG A 70 0.56 -4.09 0.33
CA ARG A 70 -0.63 -4.19 1.18
C ARG A 70 -1.57 -2.98 1.08
N ASN A 71 -1.04 -1.80 0.75
CA ASN A 71 -1.87 -0.59 0.61
C ASN A 71 -2.88 -0.69 -0.56
N ASP A 72 -2.61 -1.54 -1.56
CA ASP A 72 -3.48 -1.73 -2.71
C ASP A 72 -4.81 -2.43 -2.35
N GLU A 73 -4.85 -3.22 -1.28
CA GLU A 73 -6.07 -3.93 -0.82
C GLU A 73 -7.19 -2.95 -0.47
N ALA A 74 -6.85 -1.89 0.28
CA ALA A 74 -7.82 -0.88 0.68
C ALA A 74 -8.39 -0.12 -0.55
N ALA A 75 -7.55 0.15 -1.55
CA ALA A 75 -8.00 0.77 -2.79
C ALA A 75 -8.96 -0.16 -3.56
N ALA A 76 -8.68 -1.47 -3.61
CA ALA A 76 -9.54 -2.46 -4.26
C ALA A 76 -10.90 -2.61 -3.55
N ASP A 77 -10.93 -2.53 -2.21
CA ASP A 77 -12.18 -2.50 -1.44
C ASP A 77 -13.05 -1.30 -1.80
N TRP A 78 -12.44 -0.11 -1.91
CA TRP A 78 -13.16 1.09 -2.34
C TRP A 78 -13.62 1.01 -3.79
N ALA A 79 -12.87 0.37 -4.69
CA ALA A 79 -13.29 0.14 -6.07
C ALA A 79 -14.56 -0.74 -6.15
N VAL A 80 -14.70 -1.76 -5.28
CA VAL A 80 -15.94 -2.55 -5.18
C VAL A 80 -17.11 -1.68 -4.70
N ARG A 81 -16.89 -0.83 -3.70
CA ARG A 81 -17.92 0.09 -3.19
C ARG A 81 -18.31 1.13 -4.24
N GLU A 82 -17.35 1.66 -4.98
CA GLU A 82 -17.57 2.57 -6.09
C GLU A 82 -18.43 1.90 -7.18
N ALA A 83 -18.11 0.65 -7.56
CA ALA A 83 -18.89 -0.10 -8.54
C ALA A 83 -20.35 -0.30 -8.09
N TRP A 84 -20.59 -0.58 -6.81
CA TRP A 84 -21.94 -0.64 -6.24
C TRP A 84 -22.61 0.74 -6.20
N GLY A 85 -21.87 1.79 -5.85
CA GLY A 85 -22.35 3.16 -5.88
C GLY A 85 -22.83 3.57 -7.27
N GLN A 86 -22.05 3.29 -8.31
CA GLN A 86 -22.42 3.54 -9.71
C GLN A 86 -23.64 2.74 -10.17
N LEU A 87 -23.85 1.53 -9.62
CA LEU A 87 -25.00 0.69 -9.95
C LEU A 87 -26.29 1.16 -9.25
N VAL A 88 -26.22 1.51 -7.98
CA VAL A 88 -27.42 1.73 -7.14
C VAL A 88 -27.79 3.20 -7.03
N LEU A 89 -26.81 4.11 -7.06
CA LEU A 89 -27.03 5.53 -6.79
C LEU A 89 -26.96 6.37 -8.08
N PRO A 90 -27.85 7.36 -8.24
CA PRO A 90 -27.68 8.39 -9.25
C PRO A 90 -26.54 9.34 -8.89
N GLN A 91 -25.95 9.96 -9.91
CA GLN A 91 -25.05 11.09 -9.73
C GLN A 91 -25.87 12.36 -9.51
N ALA A 92 -25.58 13.07 -8.42
CA ALA A 92 -26.18 14.36 -8.12
C ALA A 92 -25.11 15.45 -8.23
N SER A 93 -25.45 16.56 -8.87
CA SER A 93 -24.60 17.74 -9.00
C SER A 93 -25.35 18.99 -8.57
N ALA A 94 -24.62 19.93 -7.98
CA ALA A 94 -25.10 21.27 -7.70
C ALA A 94 -24.07 22.25 -8.26
N ASP A 95 -24.51 23.17 -9.10
CA ASP A 95 -23.68 24.20 -9.71
C ASP A 95 -24.25 25.59 -9.42
N LEU A 96 -23.33 26.53 -9.25
CA LEU A 96 -23.61 27.96 -9.16
C LEU A 96 -22.62 28.66 -10.08
N SER A 97 -23.13 29.39 -11.07
CA SER A 97 -22.31 30.14 -12.01
C SER A 97 -22.58 31.64 -11.87
N LEU A 98 -21.52 32.43 -11.95
CA LEU A 98 -21.56 33.89 -12.05
C LEU A 98 -20.71 34.27 -13.25
N GLY A 99 -21.24 35.12 -14.12
CA GLY A 99 -20.58 35.49 -15.36
C GLY A 99 -20.86 36.93 -15.77
N TYR A 100 -19.85 37.57 -16.34
CA TYR A 100 -19.98 38.86 -17.00
C TYR A 100 -19.72 38.69 -18.49
N ARG A 101 -20.66 39.13 -19.31
CA ARG A 101 -20.48 39.26 -20.75
C ARG A 101 -20.31 40.74 -21.04
N ALA A 102 -19.16 41.14 -21.57
CA ALA A 102 -18.91 42.52 -21.97
C ALA A 102 -19.85 42.95 -23.10
N ALA A 103 -20.08 44.26 -23.20
CA ALA A 103 -20.80 44.85 -24.32
C ALA A 103 -20.03 44.65 -25.63
N GLY A 104 -20.75 44.58 -26.74
CA GLY A 104 -20.15 44.52 -28.07
C GLY A 104 -21.16 44.48 -29.20
N ALA A 105 -20.70 44.82 -30.40
CA ALA A 105 -21.50 44.73 -31.62
C ALA A 105 -21.23 43.39 -32.33
N PRO A 106 -22.27 42.70 -32.85
CA PRO A 106 -22.04 41.53 -33.71
C PRO A 106 -21.23 41.97 -34.93
N ARG A 107 -20.21 41.19 -35.32
CA ARG A 107 -19.40 41.48 -36.52
C ARG A 107 -19.72 40.46 -37.61
N PHE A 108 -19.96 40.94 -38.82
CA PHE A 108 -20.19 40.11 -40.00
C PHE A 108 -19.09 40.42 -41.02
N GLY A 109 -18.00 39.64 -40.96
CA GLY A 109 -16.79 39.94 -41.74
C GLY A 109 -16.16 41.26 -41.30
N PHE A 110 -16.00 42.21 -42.23
CA PHE A 110 -15.43 43.53 -41.96
C PHE A 110 -16.46 44.57 -41.48
N VAL A 111 -17.75 44.27 -41.58
CA VAL A 111 -18.85 45.19 -41.21
C VAL A 111 -19.27 44.92 -39.78
N THR A 112 -19.34 45.97 -38.96
CA THR A 112 -19.89 45.87 -37.60
C THR A 112 -21.41 45.97 -37.64
N GLY A 113 -22.09 45.40 -36.65
CA GLY A 113 -23.54 45.50 -36.53
C GLY A 113 -24.02 46.94 -36.56
N GLY A 114 -23.25 47.87 -35.98
CA GLY A 114 -23.54 49.30 -36.03
C GLY A 114 -23.55 49.88 -37.44
N ASP A 115 -22.68 49.39 -38.35
CA ASP A 115 -22.59 49.86 -39.74
C ASP A 115 -23.80 49.46 -40.60
N ILE A 116 -24.55 48.42 -40.18
CA ILE A 116 -25.77 47.93 -40.84
C ILE A 116 -27.03 48.19 -40.00
N GLY A 117 -26.96 49.10 -39.01
CA GLY A 117 -28.11 49.52 -38.21
C GLY A 117 -28.57 48.52 -37.14
N LEU A 118 -27.75 47.52 -36.82
CA LEU A 118 -27.98 46.62 -35.69
C LEU A 118 -27.48 47.25 -34.38
N MET A 119 -28.29 47.13 -33.34
CA MET A 119 -27.99 47.70 -32.02
C MET A 119 -26.81 46.98 -31.36
N GLU A 120 -26.00 47.73 -30.62
CA GLU A 120 -24.96 47.17 -29.75
C GLU A 120 -25.59 46.30 -28.66
N VAL A 121 -25.04 45.11 -28.44
CA VAL A 121 -25.49 44.22 -27.36
C VAL A 121 -24.88 44.74 -26.05
N PRO A 122 -25.69 45.04 -25.02
CA PRO A 122 -25.16 45.59 -23.77
C PRO A 122 -24.36 44.52 -23.03
N ALA A 123 -23.57 44.97 -22.07
CA ALA A 123 -22.98 44.04 -21.11
C ALA A 123 -24.09 43.32 -20.32
N TYR A 124 -23.85 42.06 -19.94
CA TYR A 124 -24.77 41.28 -19.12
C TYR A 124 -24.05 40.67 -17.93
N TYR A 125 -24.61 40.86 -16.74
CA TYR A 125 -24.30 40.08 -15.55
C TYR A 125 -25.26 38.90 -15.52
N ASN A 126 -24.72 37.70 -15.62
CA ASN A 126 -25.47 36.46 -15.58
C ASN A 126 -25.11 35.71 -14.31
N SER A 127 -26.11 35.09 -13.73
CA SER A 127 -25.95 34.15 -12.62
C SER A 127 -26.90 33.00 -12.87
N SER A 128 -26.49 31.78 -12.53
CA SER A 128 -27.39 30.62 -12.59
C SER A 128 -27.08 29.67 -11.46
N TYR A 129 -28.09 28.93 -11.04
CA TYR A 129 -27.90 27.73 -10.25
C TYR A 129 -28.49 26.54 -11.01
N GLY A 130 -27.92 25.37 -10.77
CA GLY A 130 -28.38 24.11 -11.33
C GLY A 130 -28.28 23.01 -10.28
N PHE A 131 -29.31 22.17 -10.24
CA PHE A 131 -29.30 20.89 -9.56
C PHE A 131 -29.58 19.81 -10.59
N GLY A 132 -28.59 18.96 -10.82
CA GLY A 132 -28.67 17.87 -11.78
C GLY A 132 -28.73 16.53 -11.07
N LEU A 133 -29.60 15.65 -11.52
CA LEU A 133 -29.60 14.23 -11.18
C LEU A 133 -29.44 13.44 -12.48
N SER A 134 -28.49 12.51 -12.53
CA SER A 134 -28.23 11.69 -13.70
C SER A 134 -27.94 10.24 -13.28
N TYR A 135 -28.67 9.30 -13.85
CA TYR A 135 -28.49 7.87 -13.63
C TYR A 135 -28.26 7.18 -14.97
N ARG A 136 -27.11 6.51 -15.11
CA ARG A 136 -26.75 5.77 -16.32
C ARG A 136 -26.69 4.27 -16.02
N LEU A 137 -27.63 3.53 -16.56
CA LEU A 137 -27.63 2.08 -16.55
C LEU A 137 -27.14 1.55 -17.90
N SER A 138 -26.04 0.82 -17.90
CA SER A 138 -25.48 0.18 -19.09
C SER A 138 -25.09 -1.26 -18.76
N GLY A 139 -24.83 -2.07 -19.79
CA GLY A 139 -24.22 -3.39 -19.60
C GLY A 139 -22.94 -3.32 -18.73
N ALA A 140 -22.15 -2.26 -18.92
CA ALA A 140 -20.94 -2.05 -18.14
C ALA A 140 -21.26 -1.77 -16.66
N THR A 141 -22.23 -0.88 -16.38
CA THR A 141 -22.69 -0.57 -15.02
C THR A 141 -23.19 -1.83 -14.29
N LEU A 142 -23.90 -2.71 -14.99
CA LEU A 142 -24.46 -3.95 -14.42
C LEU A 142 -23.37 -4.97 -14.04
N LEU A 143 -22.33 -5.11 -14.86
CA LEU A 143 -21.28 -6.10 -14.65
C LEU A 143 -20.08 -5.58 -13.84
N ARG A 144 -19.94 -4.26 -13.68
CA ARG A 144 -18.85 -3.61 -12.91
C ARG A 144 -18.67 -4.18 -11.50
N PRO A 145 -19.72 -4.42 -10.68
CA PRO A 145 -19.50 -4.94 -9.32
C PRO A 145 -18.93 -6.36 -9.31
N GLY A 146 -19.30 -7.20 -10.27
CA GLY A 146 -18.77 -8.55 -10.41
C GLY A 146 -17.30 -8.53 -10.85
N GLN A 147 -16.94 -7.61 -11.75
CA GLN A 147 -15.56 -7.41 -12.20
C GLN A 147 -14.67 -6.81 -11.10
N ALA A 148 -15.10 -5.76 -10.41
CA ALA A 148 -14.38 -5.19 -9.28
C ALA A 148 -14.15 -6.19 -8.14
N ARG A 149 -15.12 -7.09 -7.88
CA ARG A 149 -14.94 -8.19 -6.90
C ARG A 149 -13.87 -9.20 -7.32
N ALA A 150 -13.79 -9.51 -8.62
CA ALA A 150 -12.77 -10.41 -9.14
C ALA A 150 -11.38 -9.75 -9.08
N GLU A 151 -11.28 -8.47 -9.43
CA GLU A 151 -10.05 -7.68 -9.27
C GLU A 151 -9.61 -7.58 -7.80
N ARG A 152 -10.55 -7.37 -6.87
CA ARG A 152 -10.24 -7.37 -5.44
C ARG A 152 -9.63 -8.70 -4.98
N ARG A 153 -10.20 -9.84 -5.39
CA ARG A 153 -9.62 -11.16 -5.08
C ARG A 153 -8.21 -11.33 -5.66
N ALA A 154 -7.96 -10.78 -6.85
CA ALA A 154 -6.64 -10.81 -7.46
C ALA A 154 -5.63 -9.92 -6.70
N VAL A 155 -6.06 -8.80 -6.13
CA VAL A 155 -5.24 -7.95 -5.25
C VAL A 155 -4.97 -8.65 -3.93
N GLU A 156 -6.00 -9.19 -3.27
CA GLU A 156 -5.88 -9.96 -2.02
C GLU A 156 -4.88 -11.12 -2.18
N ALA A 157 -5.02 -11.93 -3.24
CA ALA A 157 -4.11 -13.05 -3.49
C ALA A 157 -2.67 -12.61 -3.84
N ARG A 158 -2.48 -11.43 -4.45
CA ARG A 158 -1.16 -10.83 -4.64
C ARG A 158 -0.55 -10.35 -3.32
N GLY A 159 -1.36 -9.83 -2.40
CA GLY A 159 -0.94 -9.50 -1.04
C GLY A 159 -0.45 -10.73 -0.27
N GLU A 160 -1.15 -11.86 -0.39
CA GLU A 160 -0.71 -13.15 0.19
C GLU A 160 0.61 -13.65 -0.44
N LEU A 161 0.76 -13.52 -1.76
CA LEU A 161 2.03 -13.82 -2.44
C LEU A 161 3.17 -12.90 -1.96
N ALA A 162 2.91 -11.60 -1.78
CA ALA A 162 3.90 -10.66 -1.28
C ALA A 162 4.32 -10.98 0.18
N ASP A 163 3.40 -11.44 1.03
CA ASP A 163 3.75 -11.94 2.37
C ASP A 163 4.63 -13.19 2.29
N PHE A 164 4.31 -14.12 1.40
CA PHE A 164 5.13 -15.31 1.18
C PHE A 164 6.55 -14.96 0.70
N ASP A 165 6.66 -14.08 -0.30
CA ASP A 165 7.95 -13.63 -0.83
C ASP A 165 8.76 -12.89 0.23
N LEU A 166 8.12 -12.06 1.07
CA LEU A 166 8.76 -11.42 2.21
C LEU A 166 9.39 -12.45 3.14
N VAL A 167 8.62 -13.49 3.50
CA VAL A 167 9.08 -14.56 4.40
C VAL A 167 10.28 -15.29 3.80
N VAL A 168 10.23 -15.65 2.52
CA VAL A 168 11.34 -16.34 1.84
C VAL A 168 12.59 -15.47 1.79
N ASN A 169 12.44 -14.19 1.44
CA ASN A 169 13.56 -13.25 1.35
C ASN A 169 14.19 -12.97 2.71
N VAL A 170 13.39 -12.74 3.75
CA VAL A 170 13.88 -12.56 5.12
C VAL A 170 14.60 -13.81 5.60
N THR A 171 14.05 -14.99 5.33
CA THR A 171 14.67 -16.26 5.70
C THR A 171 16.03 -16.46 5.02
N ARG A 172 16.11 -16.20 3.71
CA ARG A 172 17.38 -16.32 2.96
C ARG A 172 18.44 -15.35 3.49
N GLN A 173 18.08 -14.08 3.73
CA GLN A 173 19.01 -13.09 4.25
C GLN A 173 19.40 -13.37 5.71
N TYR A 174 18.46 -13.84 6.53
CA TYR A 174 18.72 -14.24 7.90
C TYR A 174 19.73 -15.39 7.96
N LEU A 175 19.58 -16.42 7.12
CA LEU A 175 20.55 -17.52 7.04
C LEU A 175 21.92 -17.05 6.55
N ALA A 176 22.00 -16.10 5.62
CA ALA A 176 23.26 -15.53 5.18
C ALA A 176 23.97 -14.75 6.31
N ALA A 177 23.21 -13.98 7.09
CA ALA A 177 23.73 -13.25 8.24
C ALA A 177 24.14 -14.18 9.39
N LEU A 178 23.35 -15.23 9.67
CA LEU A 178 23.68 -16.24 10.68
C LEU A 178 24.94 -17.02 10.29
N ARG A 179 25.08 -17.41 9.02
CA ARG A 179 26.31 -18.03 8.50
C ARG A 179 27.53 -17.15 8.72
N ALA A 180 27.43 -15.88 8.35
CA ALA A 180 28.55 -14.96 8.53
C ALA A 180 28.88 -14.73 10.02
N GLN A 181 27.89 -14.79 10.93
CA GLN A 181 28.11 -14.76 12.38
C GLN A 181 28.86 -16.02 12.85
N ASP A 182 28.47 -17.21 12.37
CA ASP A 182 29.14 -18.46 12.73
C ASP A 182 30.54 -18.58 12.11
N ASP A 183 30.77 -18.01 10.91
CA ASP A 183 32.09 -17.90 10.29
C ASP A 183 33.05 -17.10 11.18
N VAL A 184 32.57 -16.03 11.85
CA VAL A 184 33.37 -15.28 12.83
C VAL A 184 33.71 -16.15 14.04
N ALA A 185 32.75 -16.93 14.55
CA ALA A 185 33.01 -17.85 15.66
C ALA A 185 34.06 -18.90 15.30
N LEU A 186 33.99 -19.46 14.09
CA LEU A 186 34.98 -20.41 13.57
C LEU A 186 36.36 -19.75 13.38
N ALA A 187 36.43 -18.57 12.78
CA ALA A 187 37.69 -17.84 12.58
C ALA A 187 38.37 -17.48 13.90
N ARG A 188 37.61 -17.15 14.95
CA ARG A 188 38.16 -16.94 16.30
C ARG A 188 38.76 -18.22 16.88
N GLN A 189 38.12 -19.37 16.70
CA GLN A 189 38.66 -20.66 17.13
C GLN A 189 39.93 -21.04 16.35
N GLU A 190 39.97 -20.78 15.04
CA GLU A 190 41.17 -20.97 14.21
C GLU A 190 42.35 -20.09 14.66
N LEU A 191 42.12 -18.80 14.92
CA LEU A 191 43.14 -17.89 15.44
C LEU A 191 43.67 -18.35 16.81
N ALA A 192 42.79 -18.72 17.73
CA ALA A 192 43.20 -19.21 19.05
C ALA A 192 44.07 -20.48 18.96
N ARG A 193 43.76 -21.40 18.02
CA ARG A 193 44.60 -22.59 17.76
C ARG A 193 45.97 -22.20 17.16
N ALA A 194 45.99 -21.29 16.18
CA ALA A 194 47.22 -20.83 15.55
C ALA A 194 48.14 -20.08 16.55
N GLU A 195 47.58 -19.30 17.47
CA GLU A 195 48.32 -18.64 18.55
C GLU A 195 48.93 -19.65 19.53
N GLU A 196 48.19 -20.69 19.91
CA GLU A 196 48.69 -21.76 20.79
C GLU A 196 49.86 -22.49 20.12
N ASN A 197 49.74 -22.79 18.83
CA ASN A 197 50.80 -23.44 18.07
C ASN A 197 52.04 -22.58 17.88
N TYR A 198 51.86 -21.29 17.57
CA TYR A 198 52.99 -20.35 17.51
C TYR A 198 53.72 -20.29 18.85
N ARG A 199 52.99 -20.22 19.97
CA ARG A 199 53.57 -20.23 21.31
C ARG A 199 54.36 -21.52 21.58
N LEU A 200 53.81 -22.67 21.19
CA LEU A 200 54.49 -23.96 21.35
C LEU A 200 55.74 -24.08 20.48
N ALA A 201 55.65 -23.73 19.19
CA ALA A 201 56.77 -23.77 18.26
C ALA A 201 57.89 -22.83 18.71
N ARG A 202 57.54 -21.62 19.17
CA ARG A 202 58.50 -20.66 19.71
C ARG A 202 59.21 -21.18 20.96
N ALA A 203 58.45 -21.71 21.92
CA ALA A 203 59.03 -22.29 23.14
C ALA A 203 60.00 -23.43 22.84
N ARG A 204 59.70 -24.28 21.85
CA ARG A 204 60.61 -25.36 21.42
C ARG A 204 61.89 -24.82 20.77
N VAL A 205 61.82 -23.75 19.99
CA VAL A 205 63.01 -23.09 19.43
C VAL A 205 63.87 -22.48 20.54
N ASP A 206 63.24 -21.82 21.53
CA ASP A 206 63.96 -21.15 22.61
C ASP A 206 64.73 -22.15 23.51
N VAL A 207 64.25 -23.40 23.64
CA VAL A 207 64.95 -24.51 24.34
C VAL A 207 65.83 -25.37 23.42
N GLY A 208 65.98 -24.99 22.14
CA GLY A 208 66.80 -25.72 21.16
C GLY A 208 66.22 -27.05 20.67
N ALA A 209 64.93 -27.33 20.93
CA ALA A 209 64.23 -28.57 20.58
C ALA A 209 63.48 -28.51 19.23
N ALA A 210 63.55 -27.39 18.50
CA ALA A 210 63.00 -27.18 17.15
C ALA A 210 63.82 -26.15 16.36
N ILE A 211 63.62 -26.08 15.03
CA ILE A 211 64.32 -25.14 14.16
C ILE A 211 63.58 -23.79 14.03
N PRO A 212 64.28 -22.66 13.83
CA PRO A 212 63.63 -21.34 13.67
C PRO A 212 62.59 -21.27 12.53
N LEU A 213 62.74 -22.11 11.50
CA LEU A 213 61.78 -22.22 10.39
C LEU A 213 60.39 -22.66 10.88
N ASP A 214 60.30 -23.51 11.90
CA ASP A 214 59.02 -23.98 12.45
C ASP A 214 58.26 -22.82 13.10
N ALA A 215 58.95 -22.00 13.91
CA ALA A 215 58.36 -20.81 14.53
C ALA A 215 57.94 -19.76 13.48
N ALA A 216 58.75 -19.55 12.44
CA ALA A 216 58.41 -18.63 11.35
C ALA A 216 57.17 -19.09 10.55
N ARG A 217 57.01 -20.39 10.31
CA ARG A 217 55.81 -20.95 9.67
C ARG A 217 54.56 -20.76 10.54
N ALA A 218 54.67 -21.06 11.83
CA ALA A 218 53.58 -20.86 12.78
C ALA A 218 53.17 -19.37 12.91
N GLU A 219 54.14 -18.44 12.79
CA GLU A 219 53.85 -17.01 12.78
C GLU A 219 53.04 -16.57 11.56
N VAL A 220 53.39 -17.10 10.37
CA VAL A 220 52.64 -16.85 9.13
C VAL A 220 51.22 -17.40 9.24
N GLU A 221 51.03 -18.57 9.84
CA GLU A 221 49.70 -19.16 10.08
C GLU A 221 48.86 -18.31 11.02
N ARG A 222 49.42 -17.83 12.14
CA ARG A 222 48.75 -16.87 13.03
C ARG A 222 48.33 -15.62 12.27
N GLY A 223 49.24 -15.02 11.49
CA GLY A 223 48.93 -13.82 10.70
C GLY A 223 47.84 -14.04 9.65
N ARG A 224 47.80 -15.22 9.01
CA ARG A 224 46.71 -15.58 8.08
C ARG A 224 45.37 -15.75 8.79
N ALA A 225 45.36 -16.37 9.97
CA ALA A 225 44.14 -16.53 10.78
C ALA A 225 43.60 -15.17 11.27
N GLU A 226 44.48 -14.23 11.62
CA GLU A 226 44.11 -12.87 12.00
C GLU A 226 43.45 -12.09 10.85
N VAL A 227 44.01 -12.18 9.64
CA VAL A 227 43.39 -11.60 8.43
C VAL A 227 42.03 -12.24 8.14
N ALA A 228 41.92 -13.57 8.25
CA ALA A 228 40.67 -14.28 8.03
C ALA A 228 39.57 -13.86 9.02
N LEU A 229 39.91 -13.63 10.29
CA LEU A 229 38.99 -13.11 11.30
C LEU A 229 38.49 -11.70 10.94
N LEU A 230 39.40 -10.80 10.55
CA LEU A 230 39.04 -9.43 10.15
C LEU A 230 38.06 -9.42 8.96
N GLU A 231 38.32 -10.26 7.96
CA GLU A 231 37.43 -10.42 6.80
C GLU A 231 36.06 -11.00 7.18
N ALA A 232 36.04 -12.01 8.05
CA ALA A 232 34.81 -12.61 8.56
C ALA A 232 33.97 -11.60 9.34
N GLU A 233 34.58 -10.77 10.20
CA GLU A 233 33.88 -9.74 10.96
C GLU A 233 33.26 -8.66 10.06
N ASN A 234 33.99 -8.23 9.04
CA ASN A 234 33.46 -7.27 8.07
C ASN A 234 32.29 -7.88 7.25
N ARG A 235 32.38 -9.16 6.88
CA ARG A 235 31.29 -9.86 6.18
C ARG A 235 30.06 -10.01 7.07
N ALA A 236 30.22 -10.43 8.32
CA ALA A 236 29.14 -10.54 9.29
C ALA A 236 28.43 -9.20 9.52
N ARG A 237 29.22 -8.12 9.66
CA ARG A 237 28.67 -6.76 9.74
C ARG A 237 27.84 -6.40 8.52
N THR A 238 28.34 -6.69 7.31
CA THR A 238 27.65 -6.37 6.05
C THR A 238 26.33 -7.14 5.91
N GLU A 239 26.33 -8.45 6.15
CA GLU A 239 25.12 -9.28 6.03
C GLU A 239 24.07 -8.94 7.08
N ARG A 240 24.51 -8.54 8.28
CA ARG A 240 23.61 -8.02 9.32
C ARG A 240 22.97 -6.70 8.91
N LEU A 241 23.71 -5.77 8.32
CA LEU A 241 23.14 -4.51 7.84
C LEU A 241 22.10 -4.75 6.74
N ARG A 242 22.38 -5.65 5.79
CA ARG A 242 21.42 -6.06 4.75
C ARG A 242 20.15 -6.69 5.34
N LEU A 243 20.26 -7.49 6.40
CA LEU A 243 19.10 -8.02 7.11
C LEU A 243 18.28 -6.88 7.70
N LEU A 244 18.90 -5.95 8.43
CA LEU A 244 18.20 -4.84 9.10
C LEU A 244 17.52 -3.90 8.08
N GLU A 245 18.17 -3.66 6.94
CA GLU A 245 17.58 -2.94 5.80
C GLU A 245 16.29 -3.63 5.31
N LEU A 246 16.33 -4.95 5.07
CA LEU A 246 15.17 -5.73 4.63
C LEU A 246 14.03 -5.73 5.66
N LEU A 247 14.37 -5.76 6.96
CA LEU A 247 13.41 -5.66 8.07
C LEU A 247 12.76 -4.27 8.18
N GLY A 248 13.32 -3.25 7.53
CA GLY A 248 12.87 -1.86 7.67
C GLY A 248 13.30 -1.22 8.99
N ILE A 249 14.40 -1.69 9.60
CA ILE A 249 14.92 -1.17 10.86
C ILE A 249 16.09 -0.23 10.55
N GLU A 250 15.95 1.05 10.87
CA GLU A 250 17.07 1.99 10.90
C GLU A 250 17.99 1.65 12.08
N ALA A 251 19.10 0.96 11.80
CA ALA A 251 20.03 0.51 12.82
C ALA A 251 21.34 1.30 12.78
N LEU A 252 21.32 2.53 13.29
CA LEU A 252 22.54 3.21 13.73
C LEU A 252 22.90 2.68 15.14
N GLY A 253 23.78 1.68 15.21
CA GLY A 253 24.51 1.33 16.44
C GLY A 253 23.94 0.22 17.34
N ARG A 254 22.92 -0.55 16.92
CA ARG A 254 22.46 -1.73 17.68
C ARG A 254 23.27 -2.98 17.36
N ASP A 255 23.85 -3.60 18.37
CA ASP A 255 24.50 -4.91 18.24
C ASP A 255 23.43 -6.00 18.39
N VAL A 256 22.93 -6.49 17.24
CA VAL A 256 21.95 -7.59 17.19
C VAL A 256 22.69 -8.90 17.02
N VAL A 257 22.44 -9.85 17.92
CA VAL A 257 22.96 -11.22 17.86
C VAL A 257 21.85 -12.15 17.40
N LEU A 258 22.14 -12.97 16.40
CA LEU A 258 21.20 -13.92 15.83
C LEU A 258 21.21 -15.21 16.65
N SER A 259 20.05 -15.68 17.10
CA SER A 259 19.94 -16.73 18.13
C SER A 259 19.33 -18.05 17.66
N THR A 260 18.86 -18.11 16.42
CA THR A 260 18.21 -19.32 15.87
C THR A 260 19.19 -20.48 15.81
N ARG A 261 18.83 -21.62 16.41
CA ARG A 261 19.60 -22.86 16.32
C ARG A 261 19.18 -23.65 15.09
N LEU A 262 20.15 -24.08 14.30
CA LEU A 262 19.93 -24.88 13.11
C LEU A 262 19.99 -26.37 13.45
N HIS A 263 18.95 -27.12 13.07
CA HIS A 263 18.90 -28.58 13.19
C HIS A 263 18.79 -29.23 11.81
N VAL A 264 19.43 -30.38 11.63
CA VAL A 264 19.41 -31.16 10.40
C VAL A 264 18.56 -32.40 10.66
N PHE A 265 17.53 -32.60 9.84
CA PHE A 265 16.59 -33.71 9.96
C PHE A 265 16.42 -34.41 8.61
N GLU A 266 16.03 -35.68 8.65
CA GLU A 266 15.70 -36.43 7.44
C GLU A 266 14.36 -35.91 6.87
N PRO A 267 14.30 -35.48 5.59
CA PRO A 267 13.05 -34.98 5.00
C PRO A 267 11.96 -36.07 5.03
N PRO A 268 10.84 -35.87 5.77
CA PRO A 268 9.81 -36.91 5.92
C PRO A 268 8.80 -36.95 4.76
N TRP A 269 8.90 -36.01 3.82
CA TRP A 269 7.93 -35.82 2.73
C TRP A 269 8.35 -36.54 1.45
N SER A 270 7.37 -36.93 0.64
CA SER A 270 7.63 -37.43 -0.71
C SER A 270 7.57 -36.31 -1.76
N GLU A 271 8.36 -36.46 -2.82
CA GLU A 271 8.38 -35.52 -3.96
C GLU A 271 6.98 -35.34 -4.58
N GLU A 272 6.27 -36.44 -4.84
CA GLU A 272 4.94 -36.43 -5.46
C GLU A 272 3.91 -35.68 -4.61
N GLU A 273 3.96 -35.88 -3.29
CA GLU A 273 3.08 -35.17 -2.36
C GLU A 273 3.31 -33.66 -2.38
N LEU A 274 4.57 -33.23 -2.39
CA LEU A 274 4.92 -31.81 -2.44
C LEU A 274 4.46 -31.16 -3.75
N ILE A 275 4.62 -31.85 -4.88
CA ILE A 275 4.11 -31.37 -6.19
C ILE A 275 2.59 -31.24 -6.15
N ALA A 276 1.88 -32.24 -5.62
CA ALA A 276 0.42 -32.25 -5.56
C ALA A 276 -0.12 -31.11 -4.67
N ARG A 277 0.51 -30.90 -3.50
CA ARG A 277 0.16 -29.80 -2.59
C ARG A 277 0.45 -28.43 -3.22
N ALA A 278 1.64 -28.24 -3.78
CA ALA A 278 2.04 -26.99 -4.41
C ALA A 278 1.14 -26.63 -5.60
N ALA A 279 0.75 -27.61 -6.42
CA ALA A 279 -0.20 -27.40 -7.52
C ALA A 279 -1.56 -26.87 -7.03
N GLN A 280 -1.99 -27.18 -5.80
CA GLN A 280 -3.27 -26.72 -5.27
C GLN A 280 -3.15 -25.39 -4.52
N GLN A 281 -2.15 -25.27 -3.65
CA GLN A 281 -2.09 -24.25 -2.60
C GLN A 281 -0.99 -23.20 -2.77
N HIS A 282 -0.10 -23.33 -3.76
CA HIS A 282 1.02 -22.40 -3.90
C HIS A 282 0.53 -20.96 -4.11
N PRO A 283 0.98 -19.97 -3.31
CA PRO A 283 0.49 -18.59 -3.38
C PRO A 283 0.55 -17.96 -4.78
N GLU A 284 1.64 -18.20 -5.52
CA GLU A 284 1.78 -17.71 -6.90
C GLU A 284 0.67 -18.24 -7.83
N LEU A 285 0.30 -19.52 -7.72
CA LEU A 285 -0.76 -20.11 -8.53
C LEU A 285 -2.13 -19.59 -8.12
N VAL A 286 -2.35 -19.34 -6.83
CA VAL A 286 -3.59 -18.72 -6.33
C VAL A 286 -3.74 -17.30 -6.88
N ALA A 287 -2.68 -16.49 -6.82
CA ALA A 287 -2.65 -15.14 -7.39
C ALA A 287 -2.89 -15.13 -8.91
N LEU A 288 -2.27 -16.06 -9.65
CA LEU A 288 -2.47 -16.19 -11.09
C LEU A 288 -3.88 -16.67 -11.47
N ARG A 289 -4.49 -17.57 -10.69
CA ARG A 289 -5.89 -17.98 -10.87
C ARG A 289 -6.84 -16.80 -10.64
N ALA A 290 -6.65 -16.06 -9.56
CA ALA A 290 -7.46 -14.89 -9.27
C ALA A 290 -7.31 -13.80 -10.36
N THR A 291 -6.11 -13.61 -10.89
CA THR A 291 -5.85 -12.73 -12.03
C THR A 291 -6.55 -13.21 -13.31
N GLU A 292 -6.49 -14.52 -13.64
CA GLU A 292 -7.23 -15.10 -14.76
C GLU A 292 -8.75 -14.89 -14.63
N GLU A 293 -9.30 -15.03 -13.42
CA GLU A 293 -10.71 -14.75 -13.15
C GLU A 293 -11.08 -13.27 -13.32
N ALA A 294 -10.21 -12.36 -12.89
CA ALA A 294 -10.38 -10.92 -13.08
C ALA A 294 -10.39 -10.56 -14.57
N GLU A 295 -9.44 -11.08 -15.35
CA GLU A 295 -9.39 -10.83 -16.80
C GLU A 295 -10.60 -11.43 -17.54
N ARG A 296 -11.08 -12.60 -17.12
CA ARG A 296 -12.35 -13.15 -17.63
C ARG A 296 -13.56 -12.27 -17.30
N ALA A 297 -13.57 -11.63 -16.13
CA ALA A 297 -14.60 -10.67 -15.77
C ALA A 297 -14.50 -9.39 -16.63
N SER A 298 -13.29 -8.91 -16.91
CA SER A 298 -13.01 -7.80 -17.84
C SER A 298 -13.46 -8.11 -19.27
N LEU A 299 -13.27 -9.35 -19.74
CA LEU A 299 -13.81 -9.79 -21.03
C LEU A 299 -15.35 -9.78 -21.06
N ARG A 300 -16.02 -10.22 -19.99
CA ARG A 300 -17.50 -10.14 -19.89
C ARG A 300 -17.97 -8.69 -19.89
N LEU A 301 -17.24 -7.80 -19.19
CA LEU A 301 -17.50 -6.37 -19.19
C LEU A 301 -17.35 -5.77 -20.60
N ALA A 302 -16.30 -6.11 -21.33
CA ALA A 302 -16.10 -5.65 -22.72
C ALA A 302 -17.24 -6.13 -23.64
N LYS A 303 -17.67 -7.39 -23.52
CA LYS A 303 -18.82 -7.91 -24.28
C LYS A 303 -20.14 -7.21 -23.96
N SER A 304 -20.29 -6.62 -22.78
CA SER A 304 -21.50 -5.89 -22.40
C SER A 304 -21.76 -4.62 -23.21
N GLN A 305 -20.77 -4.16 -23.99
CA GLN A 305 -20.90 -3.02 -24.91
C GLN A 305 -21.89 -3.25 -26.06
N TYR A 306 -22.32 -4.50 -26.28
CA TYR A 306 -23.43 -4.79 -27.20
C TYR A 306 -24.80 -4.42 -26.62
N LEU A 307 -24.91 -4.16 -25.31
CA LEU A 307 -26.17 -3.83 -24.66
C LEU A 307 -26.49 -2.34 -24.80
N PRO A 308 -27.79 -1.96 -24.88
CA PRO A 308 -28.20 -0.56 -24.81
C PRO A 308 -27.75 0.08 -23.50
N SER A 309 -27.61 1.40 -23.53
CA SER A 309 -27.53 2.22 -22.32
C SER A 309 -28.81 3.03 -22.13
N LEU A 310 -29.25 3.10 -20.88
CA LEU A 310 -30.38 3.88 -20.40
C LEU A 310 -29.83 5.03 -19.56
N ILE A 311 -30.20 6.26 -19.89
CA ILE A 311 -29.86 7.45 -19.10
C ILE A 311 -31.16 8.09 -18.66
N VAL A 312 -31.32 8.23 -17.34
CA VAL A 312 -32.39 9.00 -16.70
C VAL A 312 -31.76 10.28 -16.19
N SER A 313 -32.26 11.43 -16.60
CA SER A 313 -31.81 12.71 -16.08
C SER A 313 -32.97 13.54 -15.54
N ALA A 314 -32.70 14.34 -14.52
CA ALA A 314 -33.57 15.40 -14.05
C ALA A 314 -32.72 16.64 -13.80
N ASN A 315 -33.18 17.80 -14.27
CA ASN A 315 -32.49 19.07 -14.09
C ASN A 315 -33.46 20.11 -13.56
N TRP A 316 -33.05 20.78 -12.49
CA TRP A 316 -33.75 21.90 -11.91
C TRP A 316 -32.80 23.09 -11.80
N SER A 317 -33.09 24.14 -12.56
CA SER A 317 -32.22 25.30 -12.68
C SER A 317 -32.98 26.61 -12.53
N GLY A 318 -32.23 27.69 -12.39
CA GLY A 318 -32.73 29.03 -12.50
C GLY A 318 -31.61 29.97 -12.89
N PHE A 319 -31.98 31.10 -13.49
CA PHE A 319 -31.02 32.11 -13.92
C PHE A 319 -31.46 33.51 -13.54
N ALA A 320 -30.51 34.40 -13.32
CA ALA A 320 -30.71 35.83 -13.21
C ALA A 320 -29.82 36.50 -14.25
N ARG A 321 -30.42 37.31 -15.11
CA ARG A 321 -29.73 38.04 -16.18
C ARG A 321 -30.04 39.52 -16.06
N GLN A 322 -29.03 40.29 -15.73
CA GLN A 322 -29.10 41.73 -15.56
C GLN A 322 -28.31 42.41 -16.68
N ALA A 323 -28.97 43.25 -17.47
CA ALA A 323 -28.29 44.13 -18.41
C ALA A 323 -27.47 45.18 -17.64
N GLY A 324 -26.24 45.40 -18.06
CA GLY A 324 -25.32 46.38 -17.45
C GLY A 324 -25.64 47.83 -17.84
N SER A 325 -26.47 48.05 -18.86
CA SER A 325 -26.89 49.40 -19.30
C SER A 325 -28.40 49.59 -19.10
N SER A 326 -28.77 50.47 -18.18
CA SER A 326 -30.15 50.92 -17.98
C SER A 326 -30.70 51.67 -19.20
N GLN A 327 -29.85 52.47 -19.86
CA GLN A 327 -30.22 53.21 -21.07
C GLN A 327 -30.54 52.29 -22.24
N TYR A 328 -29.91 51.12 -22.33
CA TYR A 328 -30.26 50.13 -23.35
C TYR A 328 -31.71 49.65 -23.18
N LEU A 329 -32.10 49.30 -21.94
CA LEU A 329 -33.45 48.83 -21.63
C LEU A 329 -34.52 49.90 -21.88
N LEU A 330 -34.24 51.14 -21.48
CA LEU A 330 -35.16 52.26 -21.70
C LEU A 330 -35.30 52.58 -23.20
N ARG A 331 -34.20 52.60 -23.98
CA ARG A 331 -34.26 52.79 -25.44
C ARG A 331 -35.06 51.69 -26.14
N GLN A 332 -34.95 50.45 -25.67
CA GLN A 332 -35.74 49.34 -26.20
C GLN A 332 -37.25 49.55 -25.95
N ALA A 333 -37.62 50.01 -24.76
CA ALA A 333 -39.02 50.33 -24.44
C ALA A 333 -39.55 51.53 -25.23
N GLU A 334 -38.74 52.58 -25.40
CA GLU A 334 -39.08 53.75 -26.21
C GLU A 334 -39.31 53.37 -27.69
N GLN A 335 -38.49 52.49 -28.26
CA GLN A 335 -38.68 51.97 -29.62
C GLN A 335 -39.97 51.15 -29.78
N GLN A 336 -40.37 50.39 -28.75
CA GLN A 336 -41.64 49.67 -28.76
C GLN A 336 -42.84 50.61 -28.73
N VAL A 337 -42.77 51.70 -27.95
CA VAL A 337 -43.82 52.73 -27.95
C VAL A 337 -43.86 53.46 -29.29
N ALA A 338 -42.70 53.81 -29.86
CA ALA A 338 -42.61 54.44 -31.17
C ALA A 338 -43.24 53.58 -32.29
N SER A 339 -43.04 52.26 -32.27
CA SER A 339 -43.65 51.36 -33.26
C SER A 339 -45.17 51.23 -33.08
N GLN A 340 -45.68 51.27 -31.85
CA GLN A 340 -47.12 51.32 -31.57
C GLN A 340 -47.76 52.62 -32.08
N ILE A 341 -47.09 53.76 -31.86
CA ILE A 341 -47.51 55.06 -32.40
C ILE A 341 -47.58 54.98 -33.93
N GLN A 342 -46.53 54.49 -34.58
CA GLN A 342 -46.49 54.36 -36.05
C GLN A 342 -47.61 53.45 -36.58
N SER A 343 -47.88 52.31 -35.95
CA SER A 343 -48.97 51.41 -36.34
C SER A 343 -50.35 52.06 -36.14
N CYS A 344 -50.52 52.82 -35.06
CA CYS A 344 -51.72 53.60 -34.82
C CYS A 344 -51.91 54.72 -35.87
N GLU A 345 -50.85 55.43 -36.24
CA GLU A 345 -50.89 56.46 -37.28
C GLU A 345 -51.22 55.88 -38.66
N GLN A 346 -50.65 54.72 -39.00
CA GLN A 346 -51.01 54.00 -40.23
C GLN A 346 -52.49 53.64 -40.24
N THR A 347 -53.03 53.19 -39.11
CA THR A 347 -54.46 52.87 -38.96
C THR A 347 -55.31 54.13 -39.12
N ASN A 348 -54.93 55.24 -38.49
CA ASN A 348 -55.60 56.54 -38.64
C ASN A 348 -55.61 57.01 -40.09
N GLU A 349 -54.50 56.84 -40.81
CA GLU A 349 -54.42 57.22 -42.23
C GLU A 349 -55.38 56.41 -43.09
N ILE A 350 -55.55 55.11 -42.82
CA ILE A 350 -56.57 54.28 -43.46
C ILE A 350 -57.97 54.80 -43.14
N LEU A 351 -58.26 55.07 -41.85
CA LEU A 351 -59.58 55.54 -41.39
C LEU A 351 -59.98 56.89 -42.01
N ARG A 352 -59.00 57.78 -42.24
CA ARG A 352 -59.21 59.08 -42.92
C ARG A 352 -59.56 58.94 -44.41
N ARG A 353 -59.14 57.85 -45.06
CA ARG A 353 -59.34 57.63 -46.50
C ARG A 353 -60.65 56.90 -46.84
N LEU A 354 -61.37 56.38 -45.84
CA LEU A 354 -62.69 55.75 -46.03
C LEU A 354 -63.77 56.82 -46.34
N ASN A 355 -64.83 56.47 -47.07
CA ASN A 355 -65.96 57.38 -47.36
C ASN A 355 -67.31 56.80 -46.86
N PRO A 356 -67.96 57.41 -45.85
CA PRO A 356 -67.51 58.58 -45.10
C PRO A 356 -66.32 58.26 -44.17
N PRO A 357 -65.44 59.24 -43.88
CA PRO A 357 -64.27 59.02 -43.03
C PRO A 357 -64.68 58.67 -41.60
N MET A 358 -63.94 57.74 -41.00
CA MET A 358 -64.18 57.28 -39.63
C MET A 358 -63.36 58.09 -38.61
N PRO A 359 -63.77 58.14 -37.33
CA PRO A 359 -63.04 58.88 -36.28
C PRO A 359 -61.62 58.35 -36.08
N THR A 360 -60.63 59.23 -36.05
CA THR A 360 -59.23 58.88 -35.73
C THR A 360 -58.93 59.01 -34.24
N THR A 361 -57.96 58.26 -33.73
CA THR A 361 -57.51 58.34 -32.32
C THR A 361 -56.21 59.15 -32.20
N ASP A 362 -56.01 59.92 -31.12
CA ASP A 362 -54.71 60.52 -30.84
C ASP A 362 -53.69 59.45 -30.39
N CYS A 363 -52.76 59.11 -31.28
CA CYS A 363 -51.78 58.05 -31.05
C CYS A 363 -50.72 58.45 -30.01
N LEU A 364 -50.35 59.73 -29.91
CA LEU A 364 -49.34 60.21 -28.96
C LEU A 364 -49.90 60.30 -27.55
N ALA A 365 -51.16 60.72 -27.40
CA ALA A 365 -51.84 60.71 -26.11
C ALA A 365 -52.13 59.28 -25.61
N ARG A 366 -52.32 58.32 -26.53
CA ARG A 366 -52.64 56.93 -26.21
C ARG A 366 -51.42 56.08 -25.84
N TYR A 367 -50.28 56.31 -26.48
CA TYR A 367 -49.07 55.51 -26.29
C TYR A 367 -47.93 56.41 -25.80
N THR A 368 -47.73 56.44 -24.49
CA THR A 368 -46.62 57.16 -23.84
C THR A 368 -45.96 56.28 -22.79
N LEU A 369 -44.63 56.34 -22.71
CA LEU A 369 -43.86 55.64 -21.69
C LEU A 369 -43.83 56.49 -20.41
N THR A 370 -44.68 56.14 -19.45
CA THR A 370 -44.80 56.81 -18.16
C THR A 370 -43.56 56.61 -17.28
N GLU A 371 -43.32 57.52 -16.33
CA GLU A 371 -42.22 57.37 -15.36
C GLU A 371 -42.37 56.13 -14.47
N GLU A 372 -43.60 55.71 -14.17
CA GLU A 372 -43.86 54.46 -13.46
C GLU A 372 -43.40 53.24 -14.27
N GLN A 373 -43.66 53.22 -15.58
CA GLN A 373 -43.18 52.17 -16.49
C GLN A 373 -41.65 52.17 -16.59
N ARG A 374 -41.00 53.35 -16.64
CA ARG A 374 -39.53 53.47 -16.65
C ARG A 374 -38.92 52.90 -15.38
N ALA A 375 -39.45 53.25 -14.20
CA ALA A 375 -38.99 52.73 -12.93
C ALA A 375 -39.21 51.22 -12.79
N ALA A 376 -40.32 50.70 -13.32
CA ALA A 376 -40.61 49.26 -13.33
C ALA A 376 -39.57 48.47 -14.15
N ILE A 377 -39.22 48.93 -15.36
CA ILE A 377 -38.20 48.29 -16.23
C ILE A 377 -36.84 48.18 -15.52
N LEU A 378 -36.42 49.25 -14.83
CA LEU A 378 -35.14 49.24 -14.12
C LEU A 378 -35.16 48.31 -12.90
N LYS A 379 -36.28 48.27 -12.17
CA LYS A 379 -36.46 47.38 -11.02
C LYS A 379 -36.50 45.90 -11.44
N GLU A 380 -37.10 45.58 -12.58
CA GLU A 380 -37.11 44.23 -13.15
C GLU A 380 -35.72 43.75 -13.59
N ASN A 381 -34.82 44.67 -13.93
CA ASN A 381 -33.44 44.35 -14.31
C ASN A 381 -32.52 44.11 -13.10
N ASP A 382 -32.87 44.58 -11.91
CA ASP A 382 -32.09 44.40 -10.66
C ASP A 382 -32.28 42.97 -10.12
N VAL A 383 -31.63 42.00 -10.78
CA VAL A 383 -31.78 40.57 -10.48
C VAL A 383 -30.48 39.86 -10.11
N PHE A 384 -29.34 40.43 -10.49
CA PHE A 384 -28.04 39.84 -10.17
C PHE A 384 -27.66 40.13 -8.70
N PRO A 385 -26.98 39.21 -8.00
CA PRO A 385 -26.55 37.88 -8.43
C PRO A 385 -27.47 36.71 -8.04
N PHE A 386 -28.53 36.93 -7.24
CA PHE A 386 -29.27 35.81 -6.61
C PHE A 386 -30.80 35.89 -6.72
N ARG A 387 -31.38 36.88 -7.42
CA ARG A 387 -32.82 36.89 -7.70
C ARG A 387 -33.10 36.09 -8.97
N PHE A 388 -33.07 34.77 -8.83
CA PHE A 388 -33.25 33.86 -9.95
C PHE A 388 -34.70 33.78 -10.41
N SER A 389 -34.88 33.79 -11.73
CA SER A 389 -36.07 33.25 -12.37
C SER A 389 -35.93 31.73 -12.42
N ARG A 390 -36.89 31.02 -11.83
CA ARG A 390 -36.87 29.56 -11.73
C ARG A 390 -37.31 28.95 -13.06
N GLU A 391 -36.55 27.98 -13.56
CA GLU A 391 -36.97 27.17 -14.69
C GLU A 391 -37.78 25.96 -14.20
N PRO A 392 -38.73 25.46 -15.00
CA PRO A 392 -39.45 24.24 -14.70
C PRO A 392 -38.49 23.05 -14.52
N LEU A 393 -38.85 22.12 -13.63
CA LEU A 393 -38.16 20.83 -13.56
C LEU A 393 -38.26 20.13 -14.92
N THR A 394 -37.11 19.76 -15.47
CA THR A 394 -37.02 18.96 -16.70
C THR A 394 -36.55 17.56 -16.35
N ALA A 395 -37.18 16.54 -16.93
CA ALA A 395 -36.77 15.15 -16.77
C ALA A 395 -36.75 14.47 -18.15
N GLY A 396 -35.78 13.59 -18.36
CA GLY A 396 -35.54 12.93 -19.64
C GLY A 396 -35.16 11.46 -19.47
N LEU A 397 -35.60 10.66 -20.42
CA LEU A 397 -35.21 9.27 -20.58
C LEU A 397 -34.56 9.12 -21.96
N THR A 398 -33.29 8.70 -21.99
CA THR A 398 -32.56 8.48 -23.23
C THR A 398 -32.10 7.03 -23.31
N ILE A 399 -32.46 6.35 -24.40
CA ILE A 399 -31.97 5.01 -24.73
C ILE A 399 -30.98 5.16 -25.88
N SER A 400 -29.75 4.67 -25.70
CA SER A 400 -28.71 4.69 -26.73
C SER A 400 -28.23 3.28 -27.08
N VAL A 401 -28.31 2.94 -28.36
CA VAL A 401 -27.83 1.67 -28.93
C VAL A 401 -26.76 1.99 -29.98
N PRO A 402 -25.47 1.71 -29.71
CA PRO A 402 -24.41 1.95 -30.68
C PRO A 402 -24.44 0.88 -31.78
N ILE A 403 -24.96 1.23 -32.96
CA ILE A 403 -25.06 0.31 -34.10
C ILE A 403 -23.67 0.05 -34.71
N PHE A 404 -22.96 1.12 -35.10
CA PHE A 404 -21.62 1.03 -35.68
C PHE A 404 -20.67 2.03 -35.03
N THR A 405 -19.53 1.55 -34.54
CA THR A 405 -18.53 2.33 -33.79
C THR A 405 -17.15 2.28 -34.45
N GLY A 406 -17.08 2.04 -35.78
CA GLY A 406 -15.80 1.94 -36.49
C GLY A 406 -14.90 0.79 -35.98
N PHE A 407 -15.48 -0.35 -35.64
CA PHE A 407 -14.81 -1.53 -35.06
C PHE A 407 -14.13 -1.33 -33.69
N ALA A 408 -14.33 -0.20 -33.02
CA ALA A 408 -13.73 0.05 -31.71
C ALA A 408 -14.14 -0.97 -30.64
N ARG A 409 -15.41 -1.41 -30.66
CA ARG A 409 -15.97 -2.43 -29.76
C ARG A 409 -15.34 -3.80 -30.01
N GLU A 410 -15.25 -4.23 -31.26
CA GLU A 410 -14.65 -5.49 -31.66
C GLU A 410 -13.17 -5.53 -31.25
N ARG A 411 -12.43 -4.44 -31.48
CA ARG A 411 -11.04 -4.30 -31.02
C ARG A 411 -10.93 -4.41 -29.49
N GLN A 412 -11.80 -3.76 -28.74
CA GLN A 412 -11.76 -3.81 -27.27
C GLN A 412 -12.09 -5.22 -26.71
N ILE A 413 -13.02 -5.94 -27.34
CA ILE A 413 -13.35 -7.32 -26.98
C ILE A 413 -12.19 -8.26 -27.29
N GLU A 414 -11.56 -8.13 -28.46
CA GLU A 414 -10.40 -8.97 -28.80
C GLU A 414 -9.20 -8.66 -27.91
N GLN A 415 -8.98 -7.39 -27.52
CA GLN A 415 -7.96 -7.04 -26.52
C GLN A 415 -8.23 -7.69 -25.15
N ALA A 416 -9.46 -7.61 -24.65
CA ALA A 416 -9.82 -8.26 -23.40
C ALA A 416 -9.78 -9.80 -23.48
N ARG A 417 -10.04 -10.37 -24.66
CA ARG A 417 -9.91 -11.82 -24.90
C ARG A 417 -8.45 -12.25 -24.86
N ALA A 418 -7.58 -11.51 -25.56
CA ALA A 418 -6.15 -11.75 -25.53
C ALA A 418 -5.61 -11.67 -24.10
N ALA A 419 -5.97 -10.65 -23.33
CA ALA A 419 -5.57 -10.53 -21.92
C ALA A 419 -6.01 -11.73 -21.07
N ALA A 420 -7.24 -12.23 -21.25
CA ALA A 420 -7.75 -13.40 -20.53
C ALA A 420 -7.05 -14.71 -20.92
N GLU A 421 -6.76 -14.92 -22.21
CA GLU A 421 -5.97 -16.09 -22.65
C GLU A 421 -4.51 -15.98 -22.21
N ASP A 422 -3.90 -14.80 -22.26
CA ASP A 422 -2.55 -14.55 -21.77
C ASP A 422 -2.46 -14.87 -20.27
N ALA A 423 -3.44 -14.43 -19.46
CA ALA A 423 -3.48 -14.77 -18.04
C ALA A 423 -3.57 -16.28 -17.79
N ARG A 424 -4.38 -17.00 -18.58
CA ARG A 424 -4.47 -18.46 -18.55
C ARG A 424 -3.14 -19.13 -18.92
N TYR A 425 -2.45 -18.64 -19.97
CA TYR A 425 -1.16 -19.17 -20.37
C TYR A 425 -0.06 -18.86 -19.35
N ARG A 426 -0.08 -17.69 -18.71
CA ARG A 426 0.81 -17.35 -17.58
C ARG A 426 0.63 -18.33 -16.41
N ARG A 427 -0.62 -18.60 -16.01
CA ARG A 427 -0.88 -19.63 -14.99
C ARG A 427 -0.35 -21.00 -15.42
N ARG A 428 -0.60 -21.41 -16.66
CA ARG A 428 -0.15 -22.72 -17.16
C ARG A 428 1.38 -22.82 -17.19
N ALA A 429 2.08 -21.76 -17.58
CA ALA A 429 3.53 -21.69 -17.56
C ALA A 429 4.08 -21.79 -16.14
N ALA A 430 3.46 -21.08 -15.18
CA ALA A 430 3.82 -21.16 -13.77
C ALA A 430 3.60 -22.56 -13.18
N GLU A 431 2.50 -23.24 -13.52
CA GLU A 431 2.25 -24.63 -13.08
C GLU A 431 3.33 -25.60 -13.56
N LEU A 432 3.76 -25.47 -14.82
CA LEU A 432 4.82 -26.30 -15.39
C LEU A 432 6.17 -26.01 -14.74
N LYS A 433 6.48 -24.71 -14.53
CA LYS A 433 7.71 -24.28 -13.86
C LYS A 433 7.77 -24.78 -12.41
N LEU A 434 6.68 -24.61 -11.67
CA LEU A 434 6.58 -25.01 -10.27
C LEU A 434 6.84 -26.50 -10.07
N ARG A 435 6.32 -27.36 -10.97
CA ARG A 435 6.63 -28.79 -10.94
C ARG A 435 8.14 -29.02 -11.01
N THR A 436 8.82 -28.43 -12.00
CA THR A 436 10.27 -28.57 -12.15
C THR A 436 11.04 -28.00 -10.96
N ASP A 437 10.62 -26.86 -10.44
CA ASP A 437 11.25 -26.19 -9.30
C ASP A 437 11.14 -27.06 -8.03
N VAL A 438 9.99 -27.67 -7.75
CA VAL A 438 9.80 -28.59 -6.60
C VAL A 438 10.69 -29.82 -6.74
N GLN A 439 10.74 -30.43 -7.91
CA GLN A 439 11.58 -31.62 -8.16
C GLN A 439 13.07 -31.31 -7.95
N ALA A 440 13.54 -30.19 -8.52
CA ALA A 440 14.93 -29.76 -8.37
C ALA A 440 15.27 -29.43 -6.91
N ALA A 441 14.39 -28.70 -6.21
CA ALA A 441 14.60 -28.31 -4.82
C ALA A 441 14.58 -29.53 -3.87
N TYR A 442 13.69 -30.50 -4.10
CA TYR A 442 13.64 -31.72 -3.31
C TYR A 442 14.93 -32.55 -3.47
N GLY A 443 15.38 -32.77 -4.72
CA GLY A 443 16.64 -33.45 -4.99
C GLY A 443 17.86 -32.74 -4.36
N ALA A 444 17.88 -31.40 -4.40
CA ALA A 444 18.91 -30.60 -3.75
C ALA A 444 18.90 -30.76 -2.22
N LEU A 445 17.73 -30.78 -1.58
CA LEU A 445 17.58 -30.98 -0.14
C LEU A 445 18.09 -32.37 0.29
N VAL A 446 17.67 -33.43 -0.40
CA VAL A 446 18.13 -34.80 -0.10
C VAL A 446 19.65 -34.92 -0.24
N THR A 447 20.21 -34.28 -1.26
CA THR A 447 21.67 -34.24 -1.47
C THR A 447 22.37 -33.46 -0.35
N ALA A 448 21.84 -32.30 0.03
CA ALA A 448 22.41 -31.48 1.10
C ALA A 448 22.34 -32.18 2.48
N TYR A 449 21.26 -32.92 2.75
CA TYR A 449 21.13 -33.75 3.96
C TYR A 449 22.26 -34.79 4.03
N ARG A 450 22.43 -35.60 2.98
CA ARG A 450 23.48 -36.63 2.92
C ARG A 450 24.88 -36.03 3.00
N ARG A 451 25.11 -34.89 2.33
CA ARG A 451 26.38 -34.17 2.42
C ARG A 451 26.69 -33.75 3.85
N THR A 452 25.73 -33.19 4.56
CA THR A 452 25.93 -32.71 5.94
C THR A 452 26.32 -33.85 6.88
N LEU A 453 25.70 -35.03 6.73
CA LEU A 453 26.08 -36.23 7.49
C LEU A 453 27.51 -36.70 7.19
N LEU A 454 27.95 -36.62 5.94
CA LEU A 454 29.31 -36.98 5.55
C LEU A 454 30.35 -35.97 6.06
N GLU A 455 30.07 -34.67 5.94
CA GLU A 455 31.00 -33.63 6.42
C GLU A 455 31.12 -33.61 7.94
N ASP A 456 30.08 -33.96 8.70
CA ASP A 456 30.21 -34.11 10.15
C ASP A 456 31.17 -35.26 10.51
N ARG A 457 31.09 -36.40 9.80
CA ARG A 457 32.03 -37.52 9.98
C ARG A 457 33.46 -37.13 9.60
N ASN A 458 33.64 -36.38 8.51
CA ASN A 458 34.95 -35.86 8.10
C ASN A 458 35.52 -34.91 9.16
N ARG A 459 34.69 -34.03 9.73
CA ARG A 459 35.06 -33.09 10.80
C ARG A 459 35.53 -33.84 12.05
N GLN A 460 34.81 -34.88 12.46
CA GLN A 460 35.19 -35.73 13.60
C GLN A 460 36.52 -36.47 13.35
N ALA A 461 36.72 -37.03 12.15
CA ALA A 461 37.98 -37.68 11.79
C ALA A 461 39.16 -36.68 11.78
N ALA A 462 38.94 -35.45 11.30
CA ALA A 462 39.94 -34.39 11.33
C ALA A 462 40.25 -33.89 12.76
N ASP A 463 39.26 -33.88 13.66
CA ASP A 463 39.45 -33.62 15.09
C ASP A 463 40.41 -34.63 15.72
N ASP A 464 40.18 -35.93 15.45
CA ASP A 464 41.03 -37.00 15.96
C ASP A 464 42.45 -36.94 15.41
N ALA A 465 42.60 -36.67 14.11
CA ALA A 465 43.89 -36.52 13.46
C ALA A 465 44.68 -35.34 14.02
N LEU A 466 44.03 -34.18 14.21
CA LEU A 466 44.67 -33.00 14.80
C LEU A 466 45.10 -33.27 16.25
N ARG A 467 44.25 -33.89 17.06
CA ARG A 467 44.59 -34.25 18.44
C ARG A 467 45.85 -35.11 18.49
N LEU A 468 45.92 -36.17 17.68
CA LEU A 468 47.06 -37.07 17.65
C LEU A 468 48.33 -36.39 17.12
N ALA A 469 48.23 -35.57 16.07
CA ALA A 469 49.35 -34.79 15.53
C ALA A 469 49.91 -33.81 16.56
N ARG A 470 49.02 -33.14 17.31
CA ARG A 470 49.40 -32.19 18.38
C ARG A 470 50.11 -32.89 19.54
N GLU A 471 49.65 -34.07 19.95
CA GLU A 471 50.33 -34.88 20.97
C GLU A 471 51.72 -35.34 20.50
N ARG A 472 51.83 -35.89 19.29
CA ARG A 472 53.11 -36.32 18.72
C ARG A 472 54.10 -35.16 18.57
N TYR A 473 53.63 -33.98 18.15
CA TYR A 473 54.47 -32.79 18.07
C TYR A 473 54.93 -32.33 19.45
N ARG A 474 54.06 -32.33 20.47
CA ARG A 474 54.45 -32.00 21.85
C ARG A 474 55.52 -32.95 22.40
N LEU A 475 55.48 -34.23 22.02
CA LEU A 475 56.46 -35.24 22.41
C LEU A 475 57.74 -35.25 21.54
N GLY A 476 57.82 -34.38 20.52
CA GLY A 476 58.95 -34.36 19.58
C GLY A 476 58.98 -35.53 18.58
N ALA A 477 57.91 -36.33 18.51
CA ALA A 477 57.76 -37.50 17.64
C ALA A 477 57.16 -37.18 16.26
N ALA A 478 56.91 -35.90 15.96
CA ALA A 478 56.41 -35.40 14.69
C ALA A 478 57.07 -34.04 14.34
N ALA A 479 57.16 -33.75 13.04
CA ALA A 479 57.61 -32.46 12.55
C ALA A 479 56.49 -31.41 12.66
N PHE A 480 56.83 -30.12 12.73
CA PHE A 480 55.82 -29.05 12.74
C PHE A 480 54.94 -29.09 11.47
N LEU A 481 55.51 -29.50 10.33
CA LEU A 481 54.76 -29.66 9.09
C LEU A 481 53.56 -30.62 9.24
N GLU A 482 53.71 -31.73 9.95
CA GLU A 482 52.61 -32.69 10.18
C GLU A 482 51.49 -32.08 11.03
N LEU A 483 51.84 -31.26 12.03
CA LEU A 483 50.86 -30.51 12.83
C LEU A 483 50.15 -29.44 11.99
N SER A 484 50.89 -28.68 11.19
CA SER A 484 50.36 -27.66 10.28
C SER A 484 49.41 -28.26 9.22
N GLU A 485 49.77 -29.42 8.66
CA GLU A 485 48.93 -30.16 7.73
C GLU A 485 47.64 -30.65 8.40
N ALA A 486 47.74 -31.21 9.62
CA ALA A 486 46.57 -31.65 10.38
C ALA A 486 45.64 -30.48 10.77
N GLU A 487 46.18 -29.31 11.11
CA GLU A 487 45.39 -28.11 11.37
C GLU A 487 44.71 -27.57 10.13
N THR A 488 45.42 -27.54 9.00
CA THR A 488 44.84 -27.14 7.73
C THR A 488 43.69 -28.07 7.33
N ALA A 489 43.87 -29.39 7.49
CA ALA A 489 42.82 -30.37 7.24
C ALA A 489 41.62 -30.18 8.16
N LYS A 490 41.84 -29.89 9.45
CA LYS A 490 40.79 -29.61 10.42
C LYS A 490 40.02 -28.31 10.10
N ALA A 491 40.72 -27.23 9.77
CA ALA A 491 40.09 -25.96 9.38
C ALA A 491 39.24 -26.13 8.10
N GLN A 492 39.75 -26.88 7.12
CA GLN A 492 39.00 -27.22 5.91
C GLN A 492 37.74 -28.05 6.23
N ALA A 493 37.85 -29.04 7.12
CA ALA A 493 36.71 -29.88 7.52
C ALA A 493 35.65 -29.11 8.33
N ASP A 494 36.07 -28.23 9.24
CA ASP A 494 35.15 -27.34 9.98
C ASP A 494 34.37 -26.43 9.03
N ARG A 495 35.07 -25.81 8.06
CA ARG A 495 34.43 -24.95 7.06
C ARG A 495 33.51 -25.73 6.13
N ALA A 496 33.93 -26.92 5.67
CA ALA A 496 33.11 -27.78 4.83
C ALA A 496 31.83 -28.25 5.54
N TYR A 497 31.91 -28.56 6.83
CA TYR A 497 30.74 -28.89 7.65
C TYR A 497 29.80 -27.69 7.81
N LEU A 498 30.35 -26.51 8.13
CA LEU A 498 29.56 -25.28 8.25
C LEU A 498 28.86 -24.95 6.92
N ASP A 499 29.57 -25.05 5.80
CA ASP A 499 29.03 -24.88 4.46
C ASP A 499 27.90 -25.89 4.15
N ALA A 500 28.06 -27.15 4.56
CA ALA A 500 27.05 -28.18 4.37
C ALA A 500 25.80 -27.94 5.24
N LEU A 501 25.98 -27.56 6.51
CA LEU A 501 24.90 -27.23 7.43
C LEU A 501 24.03 -26.08 6.89
N TYR A 502 24.66 -24.98 6.49
CA TYR A 502 23.94 -23.86 5.87
C TYR A 502 23.38 -24.22 4.50
N GLY A 503 24.08 -25.04 3.72
CA GLY A 503 23.60 -25.56 2.44
C GLY A 503 22.31 -26.38 2.58
N PHE A 504 22.17 -27.19 3.64
CA PHE A 504 20.92 -27.90 3.96
C PHE A 504 19.78 -26.93 4.24
N HIS A 505 19.99 -25.92 5.09
CA HIS A 505 18.95 -24.94 5.41
C HIS A 505 18.60 -24.03 4.23
N GLN A 506 19.56 -23.72 3.36
CA GLN A 506 19.30 -23.00 2.12
C GLN A 506 18.49 -23.85 1.14
N ALA A 507 18.82 -25.14 0.98
CA ALA A 507 18.04 -26.07 0.16
C ALA A 507 16.63 -26.27 0.72
N LEU A 508 16.46 -26.30 2.05
CA LEU A 508 15.16 -26.36 2.69
C LEU A 508 14.34 -25.10 2.42
N SER A 509 14.92 -23.90 2.58
CA SER A 509 14.25 -22.64 2.22
C SER A 509 13.83 -22.60 0.75
N GLU A 510 14.64 -23.18 -0.14
CA GLU A 510 14.35 -23.23 -1.56
C GLU A 510 13.21 -24.21 -1.87
N LEU A 511 13.13 -25.33 -1.15
CA LEU A 511 11.99 -26.24 -1.22
C LEU A 511 10.72 -25.61 -0.66
N GLU A 512 10.79 -24.86 0.44
CA GLU A 512 9.68 -24.09 0.97
C GLU A 512 9.18 -23.08 -0.07
N ARG A 513 10.11 -22.35 -0.70
CA ARG A 513 9.81 -21.42 -1.81
C ARG A 513 9.12 -22.12 -2.98
N ALA A 514 9.64 -23.25 -3.43
CA ALA A 514 9.10 -23.99 -4.58
C ALA A 514 7.76 -24.68 -4.28
N SER A 515 7.57 -25.16 -3.05
CA SER A 515 6.34 -25.84 -2.63
C SER A 515 5.24 -24.88 -2.16
N GLY A 516 5.57 -23.62 -1.87
CA GLY A 516 4.62 -22.60 -1.45
C GLY A 516 4.20 -22.71 0.01
N GLN A 517 4.90 -23.49 0.83
CA GLN A 517 4.56 -23.76 2.22
C GLN A 517 5.79 -23.78 3.12
N ARG A 518 5.62 -23.47 4.40
CA ARG A 518 6.67 -23.62 5.41
C ARG A 518 6.77 -25.10 5.82
N LEU A 519 7.99 -25.63 5.81
CA LEU A 519 8.32 -27.02 6.10
C LEU A 519 9.20 -27.15 7.35
N ARG A 520 9.82 -26.06 7.80
CA ARG A 520 10.52 -26.00 9.08
C ARG A 520 9.54 -26.23 10.23
N GLU A 521 9.77 -27.27 11.02
CA GLU A 521 9.14 -27.44 12.32
C GLU A 521 9.53 -26.27 13.24
N ALA A 522 8.56 -25.75 14.00
CA ALA A 522 8.86 -25.01 15.21
C ALA A 522 9.59 -25.98 16.15
N ALA A 523 10.85 -25.70 16.49
CA ALA A 523 11.68 -26.58 17.28
C ALA A 523 10.92 -27.12 18.51
N PRO A 524 10.91 -28.44 18.78
CA PRO A 524 10.36 -28.95 20.03
C PRO A 524 11.10 -28.28 21.19
N ALA A 525 10.34 -27.87 22.22
CA ALA A 525 10.90 -27.30 23.44
C ALA A 525 12.00 -28.23 23.99
N PRO A 526 13.12 -27.70 24.52
CA PRO A 526 14.19 -28.54 25.03
C PRO A 526 13.63 -29.49 26.09
N GLU A 527 13.81 -30.80 25.89
CA GLU A 527 13.48 -31.79 26.90
C GLU A 527 14.29 -31.47 28.18
N PRO A 528 13.67 -31.54 29.38
CA PRO A 528 14.40 -31.40 30.62
C PRO A 528 15.43 -32.53 30.70
N GLY A 529 16.72 -32.16 30.69
CA GLY A 529 17.82 -33.11 30.74
C GLY A 529 17.77 -33.99 31.99
N PRO A 530 18.28 -35.23 31.92
CA PRO A 530 18.25 -36.18 33.01
C PRO A 530 19.42 -35.95 33.97
N ASP A 531 19.48 -34.80 34.65
CA ASP A 531 20.44 -34.57 35.72
C ASP A 531 19.77 -33.80 36.86
N GLY A 532 19.01 -34.56 37.65
CA GLY A 532 18.51 -34.17 38.96
C GLY A 532 19.04 -35.12 40.03
N ASP A 533 20.34 -35.38 40.03
CA ASP A 533 21.02 -36.12 41.09
C ASP A 533 22.05 -35.21 41.76
N ALA A 534 21.62 -34.58 42.85
CA ALA A 534 22.49 -33.92 43.81
C ALA A 534 21.93 -34.19 45.21
N GLY A 535 22.24 -35.39 45.71
CA GLY A 535 22.23 -35.66 47.13
C GLY A 535 23.20 -34.74 47.87
N GLY A 536 22.74 -34.20 48.99
CA GLY A 536 23.55 -33.53 50.02
C GLY A 536 23.03 -33.93 51.40
N PRO A 537 23.91 -34.22 52.38
CA PRO A 537 23.57 -35.07 53.52
C PRO A 537 23.00 -34.31 54.73
N ALA A 538 22.51 -35.15 55.64
CA ALA A 538 21.99 -34.91 56.99
C ALA A 538 22.59 -33.73 57.79
N GLY A 539 21.70 -33.04 58.49
CA GLY A 539 21.97 -32.27 59.70
C GLY A 539 20.78 -32.39 60.64
N ASP A 540 20.98 -33.12 61.75
CA ASP A 540 20.10 -33.20 62.91
C ASP A 540 19.83 -31.80 63.51
N ASP A 541 18.58 -31.50 63.90
CA ASP A 541 18.28 -31.08 65.27
C ASP A 541 16.76 -30.91 65.54
N VAL A 542 16.27 -31.72 66.48
CA VAL A 542 15.40 -31.40 67.63
C VAL A 542 14.15 -30.50 67.42
N GLY A 543 13.00 -31.16 67.49
CA GLY A 543 12.04 -30.96 68.61
C GLY A 543 10.90 -29.95 68.43
N GLY A 544 9.65 -30.42 68.51
CA GLY A 544 8.52 -29.54 68.79
C GLY A 544 7.14 -30.13 68.52
N ARG A 545 6.52 -30.70 69.55
CA ARG A 545 5.16 -31.27 69.63
C ARG A 545 4.04 -30.34 69.10
N GLY A 546 2.99 -30.94 68.53
CA GLY A 546 1.67 -30.32 68.36
C GLY A 546 0.68 -31.25 67.64
N GLU A 547 -0.25 -31.80 68.40
CA GLU A 547 -1.27 -32.81 68.09
C GLU A 547 -2.37 -32.40 67.07
N PRO A 548 -3.27 -33.33 66.66
CA PRO A 548 -3.99 -33.33 65.39
C PRO A 548 -5.42 -32.79 65.48
N ASN A 549 -6.06 -32.54 64.32
CA ASN A 549 -7.51 -32.74 64.23
C ASN A 549 -8.02 -33.09 62.83
N GLU A 550 -8.79 -34.17 62.83
CA GLU A 550 -9.84 -34.59 61.90
C GLU A 550 -10.70 -33.45 61.30
N GLU A 551 -11.11 -33.57 60.03
CA GLU A 551 -12.49 -33.90 59.60
C GLU A 551 -12.80 -33.49 58.13
N ARG A 552 -13.47 -34.41 57.42
CA ARG A 552 -14.48 -34.26 56.33
C ARG A 552 -14.24 -33.19 55.25
N GLY A 553 -14.21 -33.54 53.96
CA GLY A 553 -15.27 -34.24 53.27
C GLY A 553 -16.26 -33.27 52.62
N ARG A 554 -15.99 -32.89 51.36
CA ARG A 554 -16.95 -32.74 50.25
C ARG A 554 -16.23 -32.43 48.95
#